data_AF-A0A0L6W0W3-F1
#
_entry.id   AF-A0A0L6W0W3-F1
#
_cell.length_a   1.000
_cell.length_b   1.000
_cell.length_c   1.000
_cell.angle_alpha   90.00
_cell.angle_beta   90.00
_cell.angle_gamma   90.00
#
_symmetry.space_group_name_H-M   'P 1'
#
loop_
_entity.id
_entity.type
_entity.pdbx_description
1 polymer ?
#
loop_
_entity_poly.entity_id
_entity_poly.type
_entity_poly.pdbx_seq_one_letter_code
_entity_poly.pdbx_strand_id
1 'polypeptide(L)'
;MDNPKKLRLIIIIAAVVIAAVSIGAVEYTSQTGFCNSCHEMNETYAGWQTGIHSGEHCYGCHTDEGIIAKAKVKVNGLREVYIHLTEEVNMDKVVADVPDRRCAKCHDFTGDKYKNTVPGQRIAAFHAQHKEYKFDCLTCHRTVGHTKEGFVGFIDSCKACHLAQKTASK
;
A
#
# COMPACT_ATOMS: atom_id res chain seq x y z
N MET A 1 8.74 -42.93 32.66
CA MET A 1 7.77 -42.02 33.29
C MET A 1 8.15 -40.60 32.90
N ASP A 2 7.56 -40.06 31.84
CA ASP A 2 7.83 -38.68 31.44
C ASP A 2 7.42 -37.73 32.54
N ASN A 3 8.35 -36.90 33.00
CA ASN A 3 8.08 -35.93 34.04
C ASN A 3 7.17 -34.84 33.44
N PRO A 4 5.90 -34.71 33.88
CA PRO A 4 4.95 -33.77 33.29
C PRO A 4 5.43 -32.31 33.39
N LYS A 5 6.31 -32.00 34.34
CA LYS A 5 6.95 -30.67 34.46
C LYS A 5 8.01 -30.45 33.37
N LYS A 6 8.79 -31.48 33.02
CA LYS A 6 9.77 -31.41 31.91
C LYS A 6 9.06 -31.28 30.56
N LEU A 7 8.00 -32.06 30.33
CA LEU A 7 7.20 -31.96 29.09
C LEU A 7 6.55 -30.58 28.93
N ARG A 8 5.95 -30.04 30.00
CA ARG A 8 5.41 -28.66 29.99
C ARG A 8 6.48 -27.62 29.69
N LEU A 9 7.66 -27.73 30.28
CA LEU A 9 8.77 -26.82 30.02
C LEU A 9 9.22 -26.86 28.55
N ILE A 10 9.33 -28.06 27.97
CA ILE A 10 9.67 -28.24 26.55
C ILE A 10 8.62 -27.58 25.65
N ILE A 11 7.33 -27.78 25.92
CA ILE A 11 6.24 -27.17 25.14
C ILE A 11 6.30 -25.64 25.21
N ILE A 12 6.52 -25.08 26.40
CA ILE A 12 6.62 -23.63 26.57
C ILE A 12 7.82 -23.08 25.79
N ILE A 13 8.99 -23.71 25.92
CA ILE A 13 10.20 -23.29 25.19
C ILE A 13 9.95 -23.36 23.68
N ALA A 14 9.37 -24.46 23.18
CA ALA A 14 9.04 -24.60 21.78
C ALA A 14 8.07 -23.50 21.30
N ALA A 15 7.02 -23.21 22.07
CA ALA A 15 6.07 -22.14 21.75
C ALA A 15 6.73 -20.76 21.69
N VAL A 16 7.63 -20.44 22.63
CA VAL A 16 8.39 -19.18 22.63
C VAL A 16 9.32 -19.09 21.43
N VAL A 17 10.05 -20.17 21.12
CA VAL A 17 10.95 -20.22 19.96
C VAL A 17 10.16 -20.03 18.66
N ILE A 18 9.04 -20.73 18.51
CA ILE A 18 8.17 -20.59 17.33
C ILE A 18 7.68 -19.14 17.21
N ALA A 19 7.18 -18.55 18.29
CA ALA A 19 6.70 -17.17 18.28
C ALA A 19 7.82 -16.18 17.89
N ALA A 20 9.03 -16.34 18.43
CA ALA A 20 10.17 -15.50 18.12
C ALA A 20 10.58 -15.61 16.63
N VAL A 21 10.64 -16.85 16.10
CA VAL A 21 10.95 -17.09 14.68
C VAL A 21 9.85 -16.52 13.78
N SER A 22 8.57 -16.69 14.12
CA SER A 22 7.46 -16.13 13.35
C SER A 22 7.51 -14.61 13.30
N ILE A 23 7.79 -13.94 14.43
CA ILE A 23 7.93 -12.48 14.46
C ILE A 23 9.11 -12.04 13.60
N GLY A 24 10.26 -12.73 13.70
CA GLY A 24 11.43 -12.45 12.87
C GLY A 24 11.14 -12.62 11.38
N ALA A 25 10.42 -13.68 11.00
CA ALA A 25 10.01 -13.92 9.61
C ALA A 25 9.04 -12.84 9.10
N VAL A 26 8.06 -12.45 9.91
CA VAL A 26 7.13 -11.35 9.56
C VAL A 26 7.90 -10.05 9.34
N GLU A 27 8.83 -9.70 10.23
CA GLU A 27 9.59 -8.46 10.10
C GLU A 27 10.53 -8.49 8.88
N TYR A 28 11.27 -9.58 8.69
CA TYR A 28 12.17 -9.75 7.55
C TYR A 28 11.42 -9.66 6.22
N THR A 29 10.32 -10.41 6.08
CA THR A 29 9.51 -10.40 4.86
C THR A 29 8.73 -9.10 4.67
N SER A 30 8.67 -8.22 5.67
CA SER A 30 8.03 -6.91 5.54
C SER A 30 8.94 -5.85 4.94
N GLN A 31 10.25 -6.11 4.82
CA GLN A 31 11.21 -5.12 4.32
C GLN A 31 11.01 -4.82 2.83
N THR A 32 11.22 -3.56 2.44
CA THR A 32 11.20 -3.13 1.02
C THR A 32 12.09 -4.02 0.12
N GLY A 33 13.27 -4.44 0.60
CA GLY A 33 14.17 -5.32 -0.15
C GLY A 33 13.62 -6.73 -0.38
N PHE A 34 12.81 -7.26 0.55
CA PHE A 34 12.14 -8.55 0.34
C PHE A 34 11.09 -8.46 -0.76
N CYS A 35 10.36 -7.34 -0.87
CA CYS A 35 9.39 -7.14 -1.94
C CYS A 35 10.04 -7.25 -3.33
N ASN A 36 11.29 -6.82 -3.49
CA ASN A 36 12.05 -6.93 -4.74
C ASN A 36 12.75 -8.28 -4.95
N SER A 37 12.46 -9.29 -4.11
CA SER A 37 13.05 -10.63 -4.26
C SER A 37 12.29 -11.51 -5.26
N CYS A 38 11.03 -11.17 -5.55
CA CYS A 38 10.23 -11.75 -6.62
C CYS A 38 10.41 -10.93 -7.90
N HIS A 39 10.62 -11.58 -9.04
CA HIS A 39 10.93 -10.88 -10.28
C HIS A 39 9.75 -10.07 -10.82
N GLU A 40 8.52 -10.47 -10.47
CA GLU A 40 7.28 -9.79 -10.84
C GLU A 40 7.17 -8.41 -10.20
N MET A 41 7.86 -8.20 -9.09
CA MET A 41 7.88 -6.92 -8.38
C MET A 41 8.91 -5.94 -8.93
N ASN A 42 9.86 -6.38 -9.76
CA ASN A 42 10.99 -5.56 -10.21
C ASN A 42 10.58 -4.23 -10.85
N GLU A 43 9.54 -4.24 -11.70
CA GLU A 43 9.06 -3.02 -12.37
C GLU A 43 8.43 -2.04 -11.37
N THR A 44 7.53 -2.54 -10.51
CA THR A 44 6.88 -1.73 -9.48
C THR A 44 7.88 -1.15 -8.47
N TYR A 45 8.94 -1.91 -8.16
CA TYR A 45 10.04 -1.49 -7.30
C TYR A 45 10.89 -0.41 -7.97
N ALA A 46 11.27 -0.59 -9.24
CA ALA A 46 12.02 0.42 -9.99
C ALA A 46 11.24 1.74 -10.13
N GLY A 47 9.93 1.64 -10.33
CA GLY A 47 9.02 2.77 -10.33
C GLY A 47 8.96 3.48 -8.97
N TRP A 48 8.85 2.73 -7.87
CA TRP A 48 8.94 3.27 -6.51
C TRP A 48 10.29 3.97 -6.27
N GLN A 49 11.39 3.31 -6.64
CA GLN A 49 12.77 3.78 -6.40
C GLN A 49 13.08 5.09 -7.12
N THR A 50 12.47 5.33 -8.29
CA THR A 50 12.62 6.57 -9.05
C THR A 50 11.52 7.61 -8.75
N GLY A 51 10.51 7.23 -7.98
CA GLY A 51 9.35 8.04 -7.64
C GLY A 51 9.56 8.99 -6.46
N ILE A 52 8.57 9.86 -6.27
CA ILE A 52 8.55 10.86 -5.19
C ILE A 52 8.44 10.25 -3.78
N HIS A 53 8.03 8.98 -3.69
CA HIS A 53 7.91 8.21 -2.45
C HIS A 53 9.04 7.19 -2.26
N SER A 54 10.14 7.28 -3.01
CA SER A 54 11.30 6.37 -2.91
C SER A 54 11.97 6.33 -1.53
N GLY A 55 11.73 7.34 -0.67
CA GLY A 55 12.18 7.34 0.72
C GLY A 55 11.24 6.63 1.69
N GLU A 56 10.01 6.32 1.27
CA GLU A 56 9.00 5.69 2.11
C GLU A 56 9.05 4.17 2.00
N HIS A 57 8.99 3.49 3.13
CA HIS A 57 8.96 2.03 3.18
C HIS A 57 7.69 1.49 2.52
N CYS A 58 7.73 0.36 1.81
CA CYS A 58 6.57 -0.19 1.08
C CYS A 58 5.33 -0.33 1.99
N TYR A 59 5.57 -0.75 3.24
CA TYR A 59 4.52 -0.91 4.25
C TYR A 59 3.90 0.41 4.73
N GLY A 60 4.50 1.57 4.46
CA GLY A 60 3.89 2.87 4.71
C GLY A 60 2.56 3.04 3.96
N CYS A 61 2.46 2.44 2.76
CA CYS A 61 1.25 2.44 1.95
C CYS A 61 0.53 1.08 1.91
N HIS A 62 1.26 -0.04 1.97
CA HIS A 62 0.69 -1.38 1.77
C HIS A 62 0.21 -2.08 3.05
N THR A 63 0.37 -1.48 4.23
CA THR A 63 -0.21 -2.01 5.48
C THR A 63 -0.63 -0.90 6.44
N ASP A 64 -1.51 -1.26 7.38
CA ASP A 64 -1.71 -0.47 8.59
C ASP A 64 -0.65 -0.84 9.65
N GLU A 65 -0.58 -0.06 10.74
CA GLU A 65 0.38 -0.27 11.82
C GLU A 65 -0.01 -1.43 12.74
N GLY A 66 1.00 -1.96 13.43
CA GLY A 66 0.84 -3.04 14.40
C GLY A 66 0.93 -4.44 13.79
N ILE A 67 1.23 -5.41 14.66
CA ILE A 67 1.53 -6.79 14.25
C ILE A 67 0.34 -7.50 13.59
N ILE A 68 -0.89 -7.19 14.02
CA ILE A 68 -2.12 -7.80 13.47
C ILE A 68 -2.32 -7.36 12.01
N ALA A 69 -2.09 -6.08 11.70
CA ALA A 69 -2.21 -5.58 10.34
C ALA A 69 -1.14 -6.21 9.43
N LYS A 70 0.12 -6.25 9.89
CA LYS A 70 1.20 -6.96 9.17
C LYS A 70 0.84 -8.42 8.91
N ALA A 71 0.33 -9.13 9.92
CA ALA A 71 -0.08 -10.53 9.78
C ALA A 71 -1.18 -10.73 8.75
N LYS A 72 -2.21 -9.85 8.71
CA LYS A 72 -3.28 -9.90 7.70
C LYS A 72 -2.73 -9.73 6.27
N VAL A 73 -1.85 -8.76 6.07
CA VAL A 73 -1.19 -8.55 4.76
C VAL A 73 -0.37 -9.78 4.38
N LYS A 74 0.32 -10.41 5.32
CA LYS A 74 1.10 -11.64 5.06
C LYS A 74 0.23 -12.85 4.70
N VAL A 75 -0.93 -13.01 5.34
CA VAL A 75 -1.89 -14.06 4.97
C VAL A 75 -2.39 -13.85 3.54
N ASN A 76 -2.68 -12.59 3.15
CA ASN A 76 -3.03 -12.28 1.76
C ASN A 76 -1.86 -12.55 0.81
N GLY A 77 -0.63 -12.24 1.22
CA GLY A 77 0.59 -12.55 0.46
C GLY A 77 0.80 -14.05 0.19
N LEU A 78 0.23 -14.96 0.99
CA LEU A 78 0.26 -16.39 0.67
C LEU A 78 -0.49 -16.70 -0.64
N ARG A 79 -1.51 -15.92 -0.98
CA ARG A 79 -2.18 -16.01 -2.28
C ARG A 79 -1.25 -15.62 -3.42
N GLU A 80 -0.45 -14.57 -3.22
CA GLU A 80 0.54 -14.11 -4.21
C GLU A 80 1.61 -15.18 -4.44
N VAL A 81 2.09 -15.81 -3.36
CA VAL A 81 3.03 -16.96 -3.46
C VAL A 81 2.39 -18.13 -4.20
N TYR A 82 1.12 -18.45 -3.94
CA TYR A 82 0.42 -19.50 -4.67
C TYR A 82 0.33 -19.19 -6.17
N ILE A 83 -0.05 -17.96 -6.54
CA ILE A 83 -0.14 -17.51 -7.94
C ILE A 83 1.23 -17.60 -8.60
N HIS A 84 2.29 -17.09 -7.95
CA HIS A 84 3.66 -17.18 -8.44
C HIS A 84 4.10 -18.62 -8.77
N LEU A 85 3.70 -19.59 -7.94
CA LEU A 85 4.12 -20.99 -8.10
C LEU A 85 3.26 -21.81 -9.07
N THR A 86 2.02 -21.37 -9.35
CA THR A 86 1.03 -22.23 -10.02
C THR A 86 0.38 -21.62 -11.26
N GLU A 87 0.47 -20.30 -11.45
CA GLU A 87 -0.24 -19.55 -12.48
C GLU A 87 0.71 -18.64 -13.27
N GLU A 88 0.24 -18.16 -14.43
CA GLU A 88 0.87 -17.04 -15.12
C GLU A 88 0.49 -15.73 -14.39
N VAL A 89 1.48 -14.98 -13.93
CA VAL A 89 1.24 -13.79 -13.11
C VAL A 89 0.74 -12.63 -13.97
N ASN A 90 -0.45 -12.11 -13.63
CA ASN A 90 -0.98 -10.88 -14.19
C ASN A 90 -1.06 -9.81 -13.09
N MET A 91 -0.16 -8.82 -13.17
CA MET A 91 -0.04 -7.75 -12.18
C MET A 91 -1.27 -6.81 -12.13
N ASP A 92 -2.09 -6.74 -13.19
CA ASP A 92 -3.34 -5.97 -13.17
C ASP A 92 -4.40 -6.61 -12.26
N LYS A 93 -4.24 -7.90 -11.93
CA LYS A 93 -5.15 -8.65 -11.05
C LYS A 93 -4.62 -8.81 -9.63
N VAL A 94 -3.32 -8.56 -9.41
CA VAL A 94 -2.66 -8.63 -8.11
C VAL A 94 -2.49 -7.21 -7.59
N VAL A 95 -3.61 -6.61 -7.18
CA VAL A 95 -3.66 -5.21 -6.75
C VAL A 95 -3.82 -5.14 -5.24
N ALA A 96 -2.96 -4.36 -4.59
CA ALA A 96 -3.06 -4.09 -3.17
C ALA A 96 -4.18 -3.08 -2.88
N ASP A 97 -4.93 -3.31 -1.81
CA ASP A 97 -5.86 -2.31 -1.27
C ASP A 97 -5.07 -1.23 -0.50
N VAL A 98 -5.06 -0.01 -1.04
CA VAL A 98 -4.39 1.17 -0.49
C VAL A 98 -5.43 2.27 -0.27
N PRO A 99 -6.10 2.26 0.90
CA PRO A 99 -7.17 3.20 1.19
C PRO A 99 -6.64 4.58 1.60
N ASP A 100 -7.43 5.63 1.33
CA ASP A 100 -7.12 7.04 1.58
C ASP A 100 -6.56 7.37 2.97
N ARG A 101 -7.00 6.61 3.99
CA ARG A 101 -6.50 6.79 5.37
C ARG A 101 -4.98 6.62 5.48
N ARG A 102 -4.34 5.85 4.59
CA ARG A 102 -2.89 5.66 4.59
C ARG A 102 -2.17 6.86 4.00
N CYS A 103 -2.73 7.48 2.97
CA CYS A 103 -2.26 8.75 2.44
C CYS A 103 -2.35 9.85 3.50
N ALA A 104 -3.47 9.87 4.25
CA ALA A 104 -3.75 10.85 5.30
C ALA A 104 -2.83 10.77 6.54
N LYS A 105 -1.99 9.74 6.64
CA LYS A 105 -0.96 9.66 7.69
C LYS A 105 0.15 10.70 7.48
N CYS A 106 0.48 10.99 6.23
CA CYS A 106 1.57 11.90 5.86
C CYS A 106 1.06 13.17 5.16
N HIS A 107 -0.06 13.08 4.46
CA HIS A 107 -0.63 14.20 3.71
C HIS A 107 -1.78 14.86 4.47
N ASP A 108 -1.63 16.16 4.69
CA ASP A 108 -2.71 17.02 5.17
C ASP A 108 -3.55 17.52 3.99
N PHE A 109 -4.77 16.99 3.89
CA PHE A 109 -5.74 17.36 2.87
C PHE A 109 -6.75 18.40 3.34
N THR A 110 -6.68 18.85 4.60
CA THR A 110 -7.54 19.92 5.12
C THR A 110 -7.22 21.26 4.48
N GLY A 111 -6.03 21.38 3.86
CA GLY A 111 -5.56 22.59 3.20
C GLY A 111 -4.99 23.61 4.19
N ASP A 112 -4.96 23.31 5.49
CA ASP A 112 -4.50 24.24 6.52
C ASP A 112 -3.07 24.71 6.29
N LYS A 113 -2.20 23.79 5.85
CA LYS A 113 -0.80 24.09 5.52
C LYS A 113 -0.63 25.07 4.34
N TYR A 114 -1.59 25.11 3.42
CA TYR A 114 -1.49 25.88 2.17
C TYR A 114 -2.58 26.95 2.02
N LYS A 115 -3.38 27.18 3.06
CA LYS A 115 -4.51 28.13 3.07
C LYS A 115 -4.12 29.56 2.77
N ASN A 116 -2.85 29.92 2.93
CA ASN A 116 -2.35 31.27 2.65
C ASN A 116 -1.90 31.45 1.18
N THR A 117 -2.07 30.44 0.33
CA THR A 117 -1.70 30.51 -1.10
C THR A 117 -2.92 30.23 -1.98
N VAL A 118 -3.13 31.04 -3.03
CA VAL A 118 -4.23 30.83 -3.99
C VAL A 118 -4.17 29.44 -4.65
N PRO A 119 -3.00 28.92 -5.08
CA PRO A 119 -2.92 27.55 -5.61
C PRO A 119 -3.30 26.49 -4.57
N GLY A 120 -2.83 26.63 -3.32
CA GLY A 120 -3.14 25.70 -2.24
C GLY A 120 -4.61 25.64 -1.89
N GLN A 121 -5.27 26.80 -1.81
CA GLN A 121 -6.72 26.89 -1.57
C GLN A 121 -7.53 26.18 -2.67
N ARG A 122 -7.15 26.35 -3.95
CA ARG A 122 -7.82 25.68 -5.08
C ARG A 122 -7.67 24.17 -5.03
N ILE A 123 -6.48 23.67 -4.71
CA ILE A 123 -6.22 22.23 -4.59
C ILE A 123 -7.00 21.64 -3.40
N ALA A 124 -7.05 22.33 -2.26
CA ALA A 124 -7.82 21.88 -1.10
C ALA A 124 -9.33 21.82 -1.40
N ALA A 125 -9.88 22.87 -2.02
CA ALA A 125 -11.27 22.90 -2.45
C ALA A 125 -11.59 21.79 -3.47
N PHE A 126 -10.67 21.51 -4.39
CA PHE A 126 -10.80 20.42 -5.36
C PHE A 126 -10.91 19.05 -4.68
N HIS A 127 -10.01 18.74 -3.74
CA HIS A 127 -10.07 17.48 -2.98
C HIS A 127 -11.35 17.38 -2.16
N ALA A 128 -11.76 18.47 -1.50
CA ALA A 128 -13.01 18.50 -0.73
C ALA A 128 -14.22 18.17 -1.61
N GLN A 129 -14.33 18.80 -2.78
CA GLN A 129 -15.42 18.54 -3.72
C GLN A 129 -15.42 17.10 -4.23
N HIS A 130 -14.27 16.56 -4.67
CA HIS A 130 -14.23 15.19 -5.23
C HIS A 130 -14.43 14.11 -4.18
N LYS A 131 -14.09 14.40 -2.92
CA LYS A 131 -14.40 13.53 -1.78
C LYS A 131 -15.89 13.44 -1.52
N GLU A 132 -16.68 14.49 -1.74
CA GLU A 132 -18.15 14.43 -1.66
C GLU A 132 -18.74 13.47 -2.70
N TYR A 133 -18.11 13.37 -3.87
CA TYR A 133 -18.45 12.38 -4.89
C TYR A 133 -17.87 10.98 -4.64
N LYS A 134 -17.24 10.75 -3.48
CA LYS A 134 -16.64 9.47 -3.07
C LYS A 134 -15.52 8.98 -4.01
N PHE A 135 -14.75 9.90 -4.61
CA PHE A 135 -13.53 9.52 -5.30
C PHE A 135 -12.37 9.37 -4.31
N ASP A 136 -11.71 8.22 -4.36
CA ASP A 136 -10.52 7.91 -3.56
C ASP A 136 -9.28 8.59 -4.17
N CYS A 137 -8.24 8.77 -3.35
CA CYS A 137 -6.99 9.43 -3.73
C CYS A 137 -6.36 8.81 -4.99
N LEU A 138 -6.33 7.47 -5.06
CA LEU A 138 -5.76 6.72 -6.18
C LEU A 138 -6.60 6.79 -7.46
N THR A 139 -7.82 7.33 -7.42
CA THR A 139 -8.60 7.60 -8.63
C THR A 139 -7.84 8.54 -9.57
N CYS A 140 -7.20 9.57 -9.01
CA CYS A 140 -6.38 10.53 -9.76
C CYS A 140 -4.88 10.28 -9.58
N HIS A 141 -4.44 9.86 -8.39
CA HIS A 141 -3.03 9.62 -8.06
C HIS A 141 -2.60 8.15 -8.28
N ARG A 142 -3.16 7.47 -9.27
CA ARG A 142 -2.99 6.02 -9.51
C ARG A 142 -1.54 5.54 -9.61
N THR A 143 -0.62 6.39 -10.07
CA THR A 143 0.77 6.04 -10.37
C THR A 143 1.76 6.46 -9.29
N VAL A 144 1.28 7.06 -8.21
CA VAL A 144 2.10 7.80 -7.24
C VAL A 144 3.11 6.95 -6.46
N GLY A 145 2.84 5.64 -6.35
CA GLY A 145 3.68 4.69 -5.61
C GLY A 145 4.65 3.87 -6.47
N HIS A 146 4.38 3.74 -7.77
CA HIS A 146 5.08 2.78 -8.64
C HIS A 146 5.52 3.38 -9.98
N THR A 147 5.60 4.71 -10.08
CA THR A 147 6.20 5.39 -11.23
C THR A 147 6.94 6.63 -10.75
N LYS A 148 7.78 7.19 -11.63
CA LYS A 148 8.41 8.49 -11.41
C LYS A 148 7.39 9.62 -11.22
N GLU A 149 6.23 9.52 -11.87
CA GLU A 149 5.22 10.56 -11.90
C GLU A 149 4.21 10.37 -10.77
N GLY A 150 4.21 11.31 -9.81
CA GLY A 150 3.24 11.33 -8.71
C GLY A 150 1.82 11.71 -9.14
N PHE A 151 1.64 12.21 -10.36
CA PHE A 151 0.40 12.74 -10.86
C PHE A 151 0.43 12.86 -12.39
N VAL A 152 -0.51 12.21 -13.07
CA VAL A 152 -0.77 12.46 -14.49
C VAL A 152 -1.39 13.87 -14.55
N GLY A 153 -0.71 14.83 -15.18
CA GLY A 153 -0.95 16.28 -15.03
C GLY A 153 -2.40 16.74 -14.84
N PHE A 154 -2.60 17.81 -14.06
CA PHE A 154 -3.91 18.24 -13.51
C PHE A 154 -5.04 18.23 -14.53
N ILE A 155 -4.79 18.83 -15.70
CA ILE A 155 -5.79 18.97 -16.75
C ILE A 155 -6.13 17.62 -17.39
N ASP A 156 -5.15 16.73 -17.56
CA ASP A 156 -5.36 15.44 -18.21
C ASP A 156 -6.17 14.49 -17.30
N SER A 157 -5.90 14.53 -16.00
CA SER A 157 -6.72 13.85 -14.98
C SER A 157 -8.17 14.36 -14.99
N CYS A 158 -8.41 15.68 -15.10
CA CYS A 158 -9.77 16.22 -15.20
C CYS A 158 -10.49 15.78 -16.47
N LYS A 159 -9.80 15.80 -17.61
CA LYS A 159 -10.37 15.47 -18.92
C LYS A 159 -10.82 14.01 -19.00
N ALA A 160 -10.07 13.09 -18.39
CA ALA A 160 -10.39 11.66 -18.40
C ALA A 160 -11.83 11.38 -17.93
N CYS A 161 -12.32 12.10 -16.92
CA CYS A 161 -13.67 11.91 -16.39
C CYS A 161 -14.68 12.95 -16.92
N HIS A 162 -14.34 14.24 -16.92
CA HIS A 162 -15.32 15.29 -17.26
C HIS A 162 -15.64 15.38 -18.76
N LEU A 163 -14.76 14.89 -19.65
CA LEU A 163 -15.10 14.78 -21.07
C LEU A 163 -15.93 13.53 -21.36
N ALA A 164 -15.70 12.42 -20.65
CA ALA A 164 -16.51 11.21 -20.76
C ALA A 164 -17.94 11.38 -20.21
N GLN A 165 -18.11 12.21 -19.17
CA GLN A 165 -19.44 12.53 -18.61
C GLN A 165 -20.31 13.38 -19.57
N LYS A 166 -19.72 14.21 -20.43
CA LYS A 166 -20.44 14.98 -21.45
C LYS A 166 -21.09 14.11 -22.53
N THR A 167 -20.55 12.93 -22.79
CA THR A 167 -21.11 11.97 -23.76
C THR A 167 -22.17 11.05 -23.17
N ALA A 168 -22.21 10.89 -21.83
CA ALA A 168 -23.16 10.00 -21.14
C ALA A 168 -24.46 10.70 -20.69
N SER A 169 -24.56 12.03 -20.84
CA SER A 169 -25.77 12.82 -20.52
C SER A 169 -26.61 13.18 -21.75
N LYS A 170 -26.55 12.37 -22.81
CA LYS A 170 -27.43 12.47 -23.98
C LYS A 170 -28.25 11.20 -24.16
#